data_AF-A0A0F2PZ05-F1
#
_entry.id   AF-A0A0F2PZ05-F1
#
_cell.length_a   1.000
_cell.length_b   1.000
_cell.length_c   1.000
_cell.angle_alpha   90.00
_cell.angle_beta   90.00
_cell.angle_gamma   90.00
#
_symmetry.space_group_name_H-M   'P 1'
#
loop_
_entity.id
_entity.type
_entity.pdbx_description
1 polymer ?
#
loop_
_entity_poly.entity_id
_entity_poly.type
_entity_poly.pdbx_seq_one_letter_code
_entity_poly.pdbx_strand_id
1 'polypeptide(L)'
;MSYVLSKTEKKILFDLYDSQINNCFDIKIHPQNYELSEKDSRSRMQELVYYIKKLDRLGYIDTQNDFIYTGGDKHQKYENNAILIMQNKIHISFKGRLFVEEARKTTKDRISEWLRKISKAVLKQIEEKIISHLVSFILGVAFILFIQFILKQM
;
A
#
# COMPACT_ATOMS: atom_id res chain seq x y z
N MET A 1 -21.68 3.85 -13.21
CA MET A 1 -20.31 3.41 -13.56
C MET A 1 -19.42 3.66 -12.35
N SER A 2 -18.82 2.63 -11.73
CA SER A 2 -17.95 2.83 -10.56
C SER A 2 -16.61 3.41 -11.01
N TYR A 3 -16.30 4.64 -10.60
CA TYR A 3 -15.04 5.28 -10.92
C TYR A 3 -13.89 4.66 -10.10
N VAL A 4 -12.78 4.31 -10.76
CA VAL A 4 -11.59 3.76 -10.11
C VAL A 4 -10.59 4.88 -9.87
N LEU A 5 -10.26 5.14 -8.60
CA LEU A 5 -9.27 6.16 -8.24
C LEU A 5 -7.88 5.84 -8.80
N SER A 6 -7.20 6.84 -9.33
CA SER A 6 -5.80 6.77 -9.76
C SER A 6 -4.86 6.56 -8.56
N LYS A 7 -3.60 6.20 -8.82
CA LYS A 7 -2.57 6.05 -7.77
C LYS A 7 -2.40 7.35 -6.97
N THR A 8 -2.32 8.48 -7.67
CA THR A 8 -2.18 9.81 -7.05
C THR A 8 -3.41 10.19 -6.24
N GLU A 9 -4.62 9.96 -6.78
CA GLU A 9 -5.89 10.21 -6.07
C GLU A 9 -5.99 9.40 -4.77
N LYS A 10 -5.65 8.11 -4.82
CA LYS A 10 -5.60 7.25 -3.64
C LYS A 10 -4.58 7.76 -2.62
N LYS A 11 -3.40 8.16 -3.07
CA LYS A 11 -2.35 8.66 -2.18
C LYS A 11 -2.79 9.94 -1.46
N ILE A 12 -3.38 10.91 -2.16
CA ILE A 12 -3.94 12.13 -1.55
C ILE A 12 -4.97 11.76 -0.47
N LEU A 13 -5.87 10.83 -0.78
CA LEU A 13 -6.91 10.41 0.16
C LEU A 13 -6.34 9.70 1.40
N PHE A 14 -5.32 8.84 1.23
CA PHE A 14 -4.62 8.20 2.36
C PHE A 14 -3.87 9.23 3.21
N ASP A 15 -3.14 10.15 2.59
CA ASP A 15 -2.38 11.19 3.28
C ASP A 15 -3.33 12.11 4.09
N LEU A 16 -4.50 12.47 3.53
CA LEU A 16 -5.54 13.22 4.25
C LEU A 16 -6.10 12.41 5.42
N TYR A 17 -6.43 11.13 5.21
CA TYR A 17 -6.91 10.25 6.28
C TYR A 17 -5.89 10.18 7.43
N ASP A 18 -4.62 9.95 7.12
CA ASP A 18 -3.59 9.81 8.15
C ASP A 18 -3.35 11.13 8.90
N SER A 19 -3.35 12.27 8.19
CA SER A 19 -3.18 13.58 8.82
C SER A 19 -4.34 13.94 9.77
N GLN A 20 -5.57 13.54 9.46
CA GLN A 20 -6.77 13.99 10.19
C GLN A 20 -7.30 12.98 11.20
N ILE A 21 -7.21 11.69 10.89
CA ILE A 21 -7.78 10.61 11.70
C ILE A 21 -6.70 9.97 12.57
N ASN A 22 -5.52 9.74 12.00
CA ASN A 22 -4.38 9.17 12.74
C ASN A 22 -3.50 10.25 13.39
N ASN A 23 -3.88 11.52 13.29
CA ASN A 23 -3.16 12.67 13.84
C ASN A 23 -1.68 12.74 13.41
N CYS A 24 -1.37 12.31 12.18
CA CYS A 24 -0.03 12.41 11.61
C CYS A 24 0.21 13.82 11.07
N PHE A 25 0.55 14.76 11.95
CA PHE A 25 0.71 16.19 11.62
C PHE A 25 1.83 16.50 10.61
N ASP A 26 2.78 15.57 10.43
CA ASP A 26 3.89 15.74 9.48
C ASP A 26 3.47 15.57 8.02
N ILE A 27 2.28 15.02 7.77
CA ILE A 27 1.78 14.79 6.41
C ILE A 27 1.21 16.09 5.84
N LYS A 28 1.98 16.67 4.91
CA LYS A 28 1.61 17.89 4.18
C LYS A 28 1.17 17.57 2.75
N ILE A 29 0.03 18.12 2.34
CA ILE A 29 -0.44 18.03 0.95
C ILE A 29 0.35 19.06 0.12
N HIS A 30 1.42 18.60 -0.52
CA HIS A 30 2.34 19.45 -1.28
C HIS A 30 2.82 18.75 -2.57
N PRO A 31 3.05 19.46 -3.70
CA PRO A 31 3.28 18.82 -5.01
C PRO A 31 4.48 17.85 -5.09
N GLN A 32 5.47 18.01 -4.22
CA GLN A 32 6.68 17.18 -4.15
C GLN A 32 6.38 15.79 -3.57
N ASN A 33 5.27 15.63 -2.85
CA ASN A 33 4.88 14.38 -2.22
C ASN A 33 4.09 13.46 -3.17
N TYR A 34 3.84 13.90 -4.41
CA TYR A 34 2.99 13.21 -5.37
C TYR A 34 3.68 13.01 -6.73
N GLU A 35 3.38 11.87 -7.35
CA GLU A 35 3.72 11.58 -8.74
C GLU A 35 2.76 12.40 -9.63
N LEU A 36 3.24 13.55 -10.10
CA LEU A 36 2.53 14.52 -10.94
C LEU A 36 3.23 14.61 -12.29
N SER A 37 2.45 14.81 -13.36
CA SER A 37 2.93 14.83 -14.74
C SER A 37 3.62 16.14 -15.12
N GLU A 38 3.22 17.26 -14.51
CA GLU A 38 3.86 18.54 -14.76
C GLU A 38 5.27 18.61 -14.17
N LYS A 39 6.14 19.38 -14.82
CA LYS A 39 7.55 19.54 -14.41
C LYS A 39 7.77 20.80 -13.60
N ASP A 40 7.15 21.91 -14.00
CA ASP A 40 7.34 23.19 -13.31
C ASP A 40 6.52 23.25 -12.02
N SER A 41 7.05 23.93 -11.01
CA SER A 41 6.47 23.98 -9.66
C SER A 41 5.02 24.50 -9.66
N ARG A 42 4.72 25.48 -10.53
CA ARG A 42 3.42 26.13 -10.57
C ARG A 42 2.35 25.24 -11.22
N SER A 43 2.64 24.65 -12.37
CA SER A 43 1.70 23.72 -13.02
C SER A 43 1.53 22.45 -12.20
N ARG A 44 2.56 21.98 -11.47
CA ARG A 44 2.42 20.89 -10.49
C ARG A 44 1.44 21.23 -9.38
N MET A 45 1.47 22.45 -8.83
CA MET A 45 0.47 22.89 -7.86
C MET A 45 -0.94 22.86 -8.46
N GLN A 46 -1.10 23.33 -9.69
CA GLN A 46 -2.39 23.38 -10.38
C GLN A 46 -2.92 21.98 -10.74
N GLU A 47 -2.03 21.03 -11.08
CA GLU A 47 -2.35 19.62 -11.26
C GLU A 47 -2.77 18.96 -9.94
N LEU A 48 -2.08 19.24 -8.84
CA LEU A 48 -2.46 18.74 -7.52
C LEU A 48 -3.85 19.23 -7.11
N VAL A 49 -4.14 20.52 -7.29
CA VAL A 49 -5.46 21.11 -7.03
C VAL A 49 -6.53 20.48 -7.92
N TYR A 50 -6.21 20.15 -9.17
CA TYR A 50 -7.13 19.42 -10.04
C TYR A 50 -7.52 18.06 -9.45
N TYR A 51 -6.58 17.29 -8.92
CA TYR A 51 -6.90 16.01 -8.26
C TYR A 51 -7.72 16.21 -6.98
N ILE A 52 -7.44 17.24 -6.18
CA ILE A 52 -8.22 17.56 -4.98
C ILE A 52 -9.66 17.92 -5.36
N LYS A 53 -9.88 18.85 -6.29
CA LYS A 53 -11.22 19.20 -6.79
C LYS A 53 -11.95 18.00 -7.40
N LYS A 54 -11.22 17.05 -7.98
CA LYS A 54 -11.80 15.82 -8.50
C LYS A 54 -12.27 14.88 -7.39
N LEU A 55 -11.47 14.70 -6.33
CA LEU A 55 -11.88 13.92 -5.15
C LEU A 55 -13.08 14.54 -4.44
N ASP A 56 -13.16 15.87 -4.39
CA ASP A 56 -14.29 16.63 -3.86
C ASP A 56 -15.57 16.40 -4.67
N ARG A 57 -15.51 16.56 -6.00
CA ARG A 57 -16.63 16.23 -6.91
C ARG A 57 -17.09 14.77 -6.82
N LEU A 58 -16.18 13.85 -6.54
CA LEU A 58 -16.49 12.43 -6.33
C LEU A 58 -17.05 12.13 -4.93
N GLY A 59 -17.09 13.14 -4.04
CA GLY A 59 -17.59 13.05 -2.67
C GLY A 59 -16.68 12.25 -1.75
N TYR A 60 -15.38 12.16 -2.03
CA TYR A 60 -14.42 11.50 -1.13
C TYR A 60 -13.84 12.46 -0.11
N ILE A 61 -13.81 13.74 -0.41
CA ILE A 61 -13.41 14.82 0.49
C ILE A 61 -14.43 15.95 0.39
N ASP A 62 -14.41 16.84 1.37
CA ASP A 62 -15.21 18.05 1.41
C ASP A 62 -14.25 19.25 1.51
N THR A 63 -14.32 20.16 0.54
CA THR A 63 -13.50 21.38 0.50
C THR A 63 -14.30 22.62 0.85
N GLN A 64 -13.70 23.56 1.59
CA GLN A 64 -14.29 24.88 1.79
C GLN A 64 -13.96 25.81 0.62
N ASN A 65 -14.80 26.81 0.33
CA ASN A 65 -14.71 27.66 -0.87
C ASN A 65 -13.34 28.32 -1.11
N ASP A 66 -12.56 28.54 -0.06
CA ASP A 66 -11.27 29.23 -0.07
C ASP A 66 -10.10 28.30 0.34
N PHE A 67 -10.22 27.01 0.05
CA PHE A 67 -9.15 26.03 0.26
C PHE A 67 -7.93 26.23 -0.65
N ILE A 68 -8.03 27.11 -1.66
CA ILE A 68 -6.93 27.49 -2.55
C ILE A 68 -6.71 28.99 -2.53
N TYR A 69 -5.44 29.39 -2.60
CA TYR A 69 -5.06 30.75 -2.97
C TYR A 69 -4.65 30.76 -4.45
N THR A 70 -5.14 31.73 -5.20
CA THR A 70 -4.99 31.84 -6.65
C THR A 70 -4.10 33.02 -7.04
N GLY A 71 -3.31 32.89 -8.10
CA GLY A 71 -2.48 33.99 -8.60
C GLY A 71 -1.99 33.77 -10.04
N GLY A 72 -1.85 34.87 -10.78
CA GLY A 72 -1.44 34.91 -12.19
C GLY A 72 -2.39 34.18 -13.14
N ASP A 73 -1.89 33.81 -14.31
CA ASP A 73 -2.69 33.18 -15.38
C ASP A 73 -3.20 31.77 -15.05
N LYS A 74 -4.37 31.46 -15.59
CA LYS A 74 -5.05 30.16 -15.50
C LYS A 74 -4.39 29.14 -16.41
N HIS A 75 -4.08 27.96 -15.87
CA HIS A 75 -3.62 26.83 -16.67
C HIS A 75 -4.72 26.37 -17.63
N GLN A 76 -4.40 26.18 -18.89
CA GLN A 76 -5.37 25.73 -19.88
C GLN A 76 -5.86 24.30 -19.57
N LYS A 77 -4.95 23.37 -19.28
CA LYS A 77 -5.27 21.95 -19.03
C LYS A 77 -6.08 21.69 -17.74
N TYR A 78 -5.75 22.36 -16.64
CA TYR A 78 -6.34 22.09 -15.32
C TYR A 78 -7.38 23.11 -14.90
N GLU A 79 -7.58 24.12 -15.73
CA GLU A 79 -8.53 25.21 -15.54
C GLU A 79 -8.47 25.88 -14.16
N ASN A 80 -7.28 26.07 -13.63
CA ASN A 80 -7.08 26.81 -12.39
C ASN A 80 -5.73 27.55 -12.39
N ASN A 81 -5.60 28.54 -11.51
CA ASN A 81 -4.39 29.33 -11.29
C ASN A 81 -3.95 29.23 -9.82
N ALA A 82 -4.12 28.05 -9.20
CA ALA A 82 -3.75 27.86 -7.81
C ALA A 82 -2.24 28.01 -7.60
N ILE A 83 -1.86 28.61 -6.48
CA ILE A 83 -0.47 28.80 -6.04
C ILE A 83 -0.22 28.25 -4.63
N LEU A 84 -1.25 28.08 -3.82
CA LEU A 84 -1.17 27.50 -2.49
C LEU A 84 -2.47 26.73 -2.15
N ILE A 85 -2.33 25.67 -1.36
CA ILE A 85 -3.44 24.89 -0.78
C ILE A 85 -3.50 25.13 0.72
N MET A 86 -4.68 25.50 1.22
CA MET A 86 -5.00 25.58 2.65
C MET A 86 -5.49 24.21 3.13
N GLN A 87 -4.57 23.33 3.52
CA GLN A 87 -4.89 21.94 3.89
C GLN A 87 -5.90 21.82 5.03
N ASN A 88 -5.92 22.76 5.97
CA ASN A 88 -6.88 22.82 7.07
C ASN A 88 -8.34 23.03 6.62
N LYS A 89 -8.57 23.33 5.35
CA LYS A 89 -9.88 23.54 4.73
C LYS A 89 -10.32 22.41 3.80
N ILE A 90 -9.59 21.30 3.83
CA ILE A 90 -9.91 20.08 3.11
C ILE A 90 -10.21 19.03 4.18
N HIS A 91 -11.37 18.39 4.14
CA HIS A 91 -11.74 17.37 5.12
C HIS A 91 -12.05 16.06 4.43
N ILE A 92 -11.65 14.94 5.02
CA ILE A 92 -12.06 13.64 4.49
C ILE A 92 -13.54 13.39 4.79
N SER A 93 -14.32 13.09 3.75
CA SER A 93 -15.73 12.78 3.90
C SER A 93 -15.93 11.40 4.57
N PHE A 94 -17.17 11.06 4.93
CA PHE A 94 -17.49 9.70 5.38
C PHE A 94 -17.17 8.63 4.31
N LYS A 95 -17.51 8.89 3.04
CA LYS A 95 -17.22 7.99 1.92
C LYS A 95 -15.71 7.82 1.70
N GLY A 96 -14.94 8.90 1.86
CA GLY A 96 -13.48 8.89 1.85
C GLY A 96 -12.88 7.96 2.90
N ARG A 97 -13.37 8.06 4.14
CA ARG A 97 -12.94 7.21 5.25
C ARG A 97 -13.21 5.74 4.98
N LEU A 98 -14.44 5.39 4.60
CA LEU A 98 -14.79 3.99 4.28
C LEU A 98 -13.90 3.40 3.19
N PHE A 99 -13.65 4.16 2.13
CA PHE A 99 -12.77 3.72 1.04
C PHE A 99 -11.36 3.38 1.54
N VAL A 100 -10.78 4.24 2.39
CA VAL A 100 -9.44 4.04 2.95
C VAL A 100 -9.39 2.81 3.85
N GLU A 101 -10.37 2.65 4.72
CA GLU A 101 -10.46 1.52 5.66
C GLU A 101 -10.62 0.18 4.93
N GLU A 102 -11.47 0.12 3.92
CA GLU A 102 -11.65 -1.08 3.08
C GLU A 102 -10.37 -1.44 2.31
N ALA A 103 -9.69 -0.44 1.75
CA ALA A 103 -8.42 -0.65 1.05
C ALA A 103 -7.31 -1.17 1.99
N ARG A 104 -7.31 -0.74 3.26
CA ARG A 104 -6.36 -1.23 4.27
C ARG A 104 -6.69 -2.63 4.78
N LYS A 105 -7.97 -2.94 4.99
CA LYS A 105 -8.42 -4.30 5.37
C LYS A 105 -8.00 -5.32 4.31
N THR A 106 -8.33 -5.06 3.04
CA THR A 106 -7.95 -5.94 1.92
C THR A 106 -6.44 -6.14 1.80
N THR A 107 -5.64 -5.11 2.10
CA THR A 107 -4.17 -5.21 2.12
C THR A 107 -3.69 -6.10 3.28
N LYS A 108 -4.22 -5.89 4.49
CA LYS A 108 -3.89 -6.71 5.68
C LYS A 108 -4.26 -8.18 5.46
N ASP A 109 -5.43 -8.43 4.89
CA ASP A 109 -5.92 -9.78 4.59
C ASP A 109 -4.99 -10.48 3.60
N ARG A 110 -4.61 -9.80 2.50
CA ARG A 110 -3.65 -10.33 1.52
C ARG A 110 -2.29 -10.67 2.14
N ILE A 111 -1.77 -9.79 3.00
CA ILE A 111 -0.49 -10.03 3.71
C ILE A 111 -0.63 -11.26 4.61
N SER A 112 -1.72 -11.37 5.37
CA SER A 112 -1.96 -12.52 6.24
C SER A 112 -2.06 -13.84 5.46
N GLU A 113 -2.71 -13.81 4.30
CA GLU A 113 -2.84 -15.00 3.45
C GLU A 113 -1.49 -15.40 2.85
N TRP A 114 -0.69 -14.42 2.43
CA TRP A 114 0.66 -14.63 1.93
C TRP A 114 1.59 -15.21 3.01
N LEU A 115 1.57 -14.66 4.23
CA LEU A 115 2.32 -15.19 5.37
C LEU A 115 1.91 -16.63 5.69
N ARG A 116 0.61 -16.95 5.62
CA ARG A 116 0.11 -18.31 5.83
C ARG A 116 0.64 -19.28 4.76
N LYS A 117 0.71 -18.85 3.49
CA LYS A 117 1.27 -19.65 2.40
C LYS A 117 2.76 -19.92 2.61
N ILE A 118 3.53 -18.91 3.02
CA ILE A 118 4.95 -19.06 3.34
C ILE A 118 5.15 -20.01 4.51
N SER A 119 4.41 -19.81 5.61
CA SER A 119 4.51 -20.67 6.78
C SER A 119 4.27 -22.14 6.44
N LYS A 120 3.24 -22.45 5.63
CA LYS A 120 3.00 -23.80 5.14
C LYS A 120 4.13 -24.35 4.27
N ALA A 121 4.69 -23.54 3.37
CA ALA A 121 5.79 -23.96 2.51
C ALA A 121 7.06 -24.26 3.30
N VAL A 122 7.39 -23.41 4.29
CA VAL A 122 8.55 -23.60 5.17
C VAL A 122 8.37 -24.84 6.04
N LEU A 123 7.20 -25.03 6.66
CA LEU A 123 6.90 -26.23 7.44
C LEU A 123 7.06 -27.50 6.61
N LYS A 124 6.54 -27.50 5.38
CA LYS A 124 6.67 -28.65 4.47
C LYS A 124 8.13 -28.98 4.13
N GLN A 125 8.97 -27.97 3.88
CA GLN A 125 10.40 -28.19 3.63
C GLN A 125 11.12 -28.77 4.86
N ILE A 126 10.74 -28.34 6.06
CA ILE A 126 11.29 -28.88 7.31
C ILE A 126 10.87 -30.35 7.48
N GLU A 127 9.60 -30.67 7.27
CA GLU A 127 9.08 -32.05 7.32
C GLU A 127 9.82 -32.95 6.32
N GLU A 128 9.92 -32.54 5.06
CA GLU A 128 10.64 -33.31 4.02
C GLU A 128 12.11 -33.55 4.39
N LYS A 129 12.78 -32.57 5.00
CA LYS A 129 14.18 -32.68 5.41
C LYS A 129 14.38 -33.60 6.62
N ILE A 130 13.48 -33.53 7.61
CA ILE A 130 13.49 -34.42 8.78
C ILE A 130 13.23 -35.86 8.35
N ILE A 131 12.22 -36.09 7.50
CA ILE A 131 11.89 -37.41 6.96
C ILE A 131 13.10 -37.97 6.19
N SER A 132 13.73 -37.17 5.34
CA SER A 132 14.95 -37.57 4.61
C SER A 132 16.07 -38.00 5.56
N HIS A 133 16.36 -37.25 6.62
CA HIS A 133 17.38 -37.62 7.60
C HIS A 133 17.03 -38.90 8.38
N LEU A 134 15.76 -39.08 8.76
CA LEU A 134 15.30 -40.30 9.44
C LEU A 134 15.46 -41.53 8.54
N VAL A 135 15.09 -41.43 7.26
CA VAL A 135 15.26 -42.53 6.29
C VAL A 135 16.74 -42.88 6.10
N SER A 136 17.61 -41.87 5.93
CA SER A 136 19.05 -42.10 5.83
C SER A 136 19.64 -42.75 7.09
N PHE A 137 19.17 -42.34 8.27
CA PHE A 137 19.60 -42.93 9.53
C PHE A 137 19.19 -44.40 9.66
N ILE A 138 17.92 -44.73 9.39
CA ILE A 138 17.41 -46.12 9.44
C ILE A 138 18.16 -47.02 8.47
N LEU A 139 18.38 -46.57 7.23
CA LEU A 139 19.14 -47.32 6.22
C LEU A 139 20.60 -47.54 6.66
N GLY A 140 21.24 -46.53 7.25
CA GLY A 140 22.60 -46.65 7.78
C GLY A 140 22.71 -47.68 8.90
N VAL A 141 21.77 -47.67 9.85
CA VAL A 141 21.73 -48.66 10.94
C VAL A 141 21.51 -50.08 10.39
N ALA A 142 20.57 -50.26 9.46
CA ALA A 142 20.31 -51.56 8.85
C ALA A 142 21.54 -52.12 8.11
N PHE A 143 22.29 -51.26 7.42
CA PHE A 143 23.52 -51.62 6.72
C PHE A 143 24.62 -52.09 7.69
N ILE A 144 24.80 -51.39 8.82
CA ILE A 144 25.77 -51.78 9.86
C ILE A 144 25.40 -53.16 10.44
N LEU A 145 24.13 -53.39 10.76
CA LEU A 145 23.65 -54.68 11.26
C LEU A 145 23.86 -55.82 10.26
N PHE A 146 23.65 -55.55 8.97
CA PHE A 146 23.90 -56.51 7.90
C PHE A 146 25.38 -56.91 7.79
N ILE A 147 26.31 -55.94 7.87
CA ILE A 147 27.76 -56.23 7.89
C ILE A 147 28.12 -57.07 9.11
N GLN A 148 27.62 -56.72 10.30
CA GLN A 148 27.88 -57.50 11.52
C GLN A 148 27.37 -58.94 11.41
N PHE A 149 26.22 -59.14 10.77
CA PHE A 149 25.68 -60.49 10.52
C PHE A 149 26.58 -61.31 9.60
N ILE A 150 27.06 -60.74 8.49
CA ILE A 150 27.99 -61.42 7.57
C ILE A 150 29.28 -61.80 8.28
N LEU A 151 29.89 -60.86 9.02
CA LEU A 151 31.14 -61.10 9.74
C LEU A 151 31.01 -62.20 10.81
N LYS A 152 29.81 -62.41 11.36
CA LYS A 152 29.56 -63.46 12.35
C LYS A 152 29.40 -64.86 11.73
N GLN A 153 29.10 -64.94 10.43
CA GLN A 153 28.94 -66.21 9.70
C GLN A 153 30.25 -66.71 9.07
N MET A 154 31.29 -65.88 9.04
CA MET A 154 32.65 -66.23 8.66
C MET A 154 33.46 -66.71 9.87
#